data_AF-A0A7C6Z776-F1
#
_entry.id   AF-A0A7C6Z776-F1
#
_cell.length_a   1.000
_cell.length_b   1.000
_cell.length_c   1.000
_cell.angle_alpha   90.00
_cell.angle_beta   90.00
_cell.angle_gamma   90.00
#
_symmetry.space_group_name_H-M   'P 1'
#
loop_
_entity.id
_entity.type
_entity.pdbx_description
1 polymer ?
#
loop_
_entity_poly.entity_id
_entity_poly.type
_entity_poly.pdbx_seq_one_letter_code
_entity_poly.pdbx_strand_id
1 'polypeptide(L)'
;NIAKQRETNIALYKSITMASHDDPLNKKAEPILQQWREGSKKIKEMITLLNELEAQERGKADSTYKESKIFINGFGEATTRNITCAGYERMQKQNQKAILSFIGG
;
A
#
# COMPACT_ATOMS: atom_id res chain seq x y z
N ASN A 1 3.27 -6.35 -18.83
CA ASN A 1 2.90 -4.93 -18.69
C ASN A 1 1.40 -4.87 -18.37
N ILE A 2 1.02 -4.27 -17.23
CA ILE A 2 -0.36 -4.23 -16.73
C ILE A 2 -1.30 -3.52 -17.71
N ALA A 3 -0.86 -2.45 -18.37
CA ALA A 3 -1.67 -1.69 -19.32
C ALA A 3 -2.14 -2.57 -20.49
N LYS A 4 -1.21 -3.32 -21.09
CA LYS A 4 -1.51 -4.26 -22.17
C LYS A 4 -2.51 -5.35 -21.74
N GLN A 5 -2.32 -5.94 -20.56
CA GLN A 5 -3.25 -6.96 -20.06
C GLN A 5 -4.65 -6.39 -19.79
N ARG A 6 -4.72 -5.13 -19.33
CA ARG A 6 -5.97 -4.42 -19.12
C ARG A 6 -6.70 -4.17 -20.44
N GLU A 7 -6.00 -3.75 -21.48
CA GLU A 7 -6.57 -3.59 -22.82
C GLU A 7 -7.15 -4.91 -23.36
N THR A 8 -6.39 -6.00 -23.25
CA THR A 8 -6.87 -7.34 -23.62
C THR A 8 -8.13 -7.73 -22.85
N ASN A 9 -8.16 -7.51 -21.54
CA ASN A 9 -9.33 -7.81 -20.72
C ASN A 9 -10.55 -6.94 -21.08
N ILE A 10 -10.34 -5.66 -21.42
CA ILE A 10 -11.42 -4.78 -21.86
C ILE A 10 -11.98 -5.27 -23.19
N ALA A 11 -11.11 -5.68 -24.13
CA ALA A 11 -11.54 -6.25 -25.40
C ALA A 11 -12.34 -7.54 -25.21
N LEU A 12 -11.84 -8.46 -24.37
CA LEU A 12 -12.53 -9.70 -24.02
C LEU A 12 -13.89 -9.44 -23.35
N TYR A 13 -13.96 -8.46 -22.44
CA TYR A 13 -15.22 -8.10 -21.80
C TYR A 13 -16.27 -7.61 -22.80
N LYS A 14 -15.85 -6.76 -23.75
CA LYS A 14 -16.72 -6.24 -24.81
C LYS A 14 -17.20 -7.33 -25.77
N SER A 15 -16.46 -8.43 -25.91
CA SER A 15 -16.84 -9.55 -26.78
C SER A 15 -17.75 -10.58 -26.10
N ILE A 16 -18.04 -10.45 -24.81
CA ILE A 16 -18.95 -11.36 -24.10
C ILE A 16 -20.38 -11.09 -24.59
N THR A 17 -20.98 -12.09 -25.21
CA THR A 17 -22.39 -12.03 -25.62
C THR A 17 -23.29 -12.08 -24.38
N MET A 18 -24.39 -11.35 -24.41
CA MET A 18 -25.42 -11.46 -23.37
C MET A 18 -26.16 -12.79 -23.50
N ALA A 19 -26.65 -13.30 -22.38
CA ALA A 19 -27.53 -14.47 -22.37
C ALA A 19 -28.72 -14.19 -23.29
N SER A 20 -28.99 -15.13 -24.20
CA SER A 20 -30.08 -15.04 -25.18
C SER A 20 -31.10 -16.14 -24.92
N HIS A 21 -32.26 -16.05 -25.56
CA HIS A 21 -33.28 -17.11 -25.46
C HIS A 21 -32.73 -18.49 -25.90
N ASP A 22 -31.85 -18.52 -26.90
CA ASP A 22 -31.24 -19.74 -27.45
C ASP A 22 -30.07 -20.28 -26.62
N ASP A 23 -29.48 -19.44 -25.75
CA ASP A 23 -28.40 -19.82 -24.83
C ASP A 23 -28.57 -19.08 -23.50
N PRO A 24 -29.55 -19.51 -22.68
CA PRO A 24 -29.89 -18.82 -21.43
C PRO A 24 -28.79 -18.96 -20.37
N LEU A 25 -27.93 -19.96 -20.52
CA LEU A 25 -26.80 -20.23 -19.62
C LEU A 25 -25.47 -19.67 -20.16
N ASN A 26 -25.49 -18.99 -21.31
CA ASN A 26 -24.32 -18.37 -21.92
C ASN A 26 -23.14 -19.35 -22.11
N LYS A 27 -23.44 -20.62 -22.41
CA LYS A 27 -22.44 -21.69 -22.60
C LYS A 27 -21.48 -21.37 -23.73
N LYS A 28 -21.94 -20.67 -24.77
CA LYS A 28 -21.10 -20.20 -25.90
C LYS A 28 -20.11 -19.12 -25.48
N ALA A 29 -20.44 -18.33 -24.46
CA ALA A 29 -19.57 -17.28 -23.92
C ALA A 29 -18.60 -17.77 -22.84
N GLU A 30 -18.83 -18.95 -22.26
CA GLU A 30 -18.00 -19.51 -21.18
C GLU A 30 -16.48 -19.56 -21.47
N PRO A 31 -15.99 -19.94 -22.67
CA PRO A 31 -14.55 -19.91 -22.94
C PRO A 31 -13.95 -18.50 -22.88
N ILE A 32 -14.69 -17.50 -23.38
CA ILE A 32 -14.27 -16.08 -23.35
C ILE A 32 -14.32 -15.57 -21.90
N LEU A 33 -15.36 -15.93 -21.16
CA LEU A 33 -15.50 -15.60 -19.74
C LEU A 33 -14.35 -16.17 -18.91
N GLN A 34 -13.95 -17.41 -19.17
CA GLN A 34 -12.83 -18.03 -18.48
C GLN A 34 -11.52 -17.27 -18.75
N GLN A 35 -11.21 -16.96 -20.00
CA GLN A 35 -10.03 -16.16 -20.35
C GLN A 35 -10.04 -14.77 -19.69
N TRP A 36 -11.20 -14.11 -19.66
CA TRP A 36 -11.37 -12.83 -18.98
C TRP A 36 -11.14 -12.92 -17.47
N ARG A 37 -11.66 -13.98 -16.81
CA ARG A 37 -11.44 -14.24 -15.37
C ARG A 37 -9.96 -14.46 -15.07
N GLU A 38 -9.28 -15.28 -15.88
CA GLU A 38 -7.85 -15.55 -15.73
C GLU A 38 -7.00 -14.30 -15.92
N GLY A 39 -7.27 -13.52 -16.98
CA GLY A 39 -6.61 -12.24 -17.20
C GLY A 39 -6.84 -11.26 -16.04
N SER A 40 -8.06 -11.24 -15.47
CA SER A 40 -8.39 -10.38 -14.33
C SER A 40 -7.65 -10.79 -13.05
N LYS A 41 -7.49 -12.10 -12.83
CA LYS A 41 -6.67 -12.64 -11.74
C LYS A 41 -5.21 -12.20 -11.88
N LYS A 42 -4.63 -12.32 -13.08
CA LYS A 42 -3.27 -11.86 -13.37
C LYS A 42 -3.07 -10.36 -13.08
N ILE A 43 -4.03 -9.51 -13.46
CA ILE A 43 -3.95 -8.07 -13.17
C ILE A 43 -3.90 -7.82 -11.65
N LYS A 44 -4.75 -8.51 -10.88
CA LYS A 44 -4.76 -8.38 -9.41
C LYS A 44 -3.42 -8.78 -8.82
N GLU A 45 -2.87 -9.93 -9.22
CA GLU A 45 -1.55 -10.39 -8.76
C GLU A 45 -0.45 -9.38 -9.07
N MET A 46 -0.44 -8.79 -10.27
CA MET A 46 0.55 -7.77 -10.64
C MET A 46 0.41 -6.48 -9.83
N ILE A 47 -0.82 -6.04 -9.51
CA ILE A 47 -1.06 -4.86 -8.66
C ILE A 47 -0.60 -5.13 -7.23
N THR A 48 -0.92 -6.31 -6.69
CA THR A 48 -0.47 -6.71 -5.35
C THR A 48 1.05 -6.69 -5.26
N LEU A 49 1.74 -7.28 -6.24
CA LEU A 49 3.19 -7.29 -6.30
C LEU A 49 3.78 -5.87 -6.36
N LEU A 50 3.20 -4.98 -7.16
CA LEU A 50 3.62 -3.57 -7.22
C LEU A 50 3.48 -2.90 -5.85
N ASN A 51 2.34 -3.08 -5.18
CA ASN A 51 2.10 -2.49 -3.86
C ASN A 51 3.08 -3.02 -2.81
N GLU A 52 3.43 -4.32 -2.87
CA GLU A 52 4.42 -4.93 -1.99
C GLU A 52 5.82 -4.34 -2.22
N LEU A 53 6.24 -4.18 -3.47
CA LEU A 53 7.52 -3.56 -3.82
C LEU A 53 7.57 -2.10 -3.37
N GLU A 54 6.51 -1.33 -3.61
CA GLU A 54 6.42 0.05 -3.12
C GLU A 54 6.43 0.14 -1.59
N ALA A 55 5.79 -0.80 -0.89
CA ALA A 55 5.83 -0.86 0.57
C ALA A 55 7.25 -1.17 1.08
N GLN A 56 7.98 -2.06 0.41
CA GLN A 56 9.38 -2.35 0.73
C GLN A 56 10.28 -1.12 0.50
N GLU A 57 10.09 -0.40 -0.60
CA GLU A 57 10.82 0.85 -0.90
C GLU A 57 10.55 1.91 0.18
N ARG A 58 9.29 2.13 0.56
CA ARG A 58 8.91 3.04 1.65
C ARG A 58 9.50 2.62 3.00
N GLY A 59 9.44 1.33 3.33
CA GLY A 59 10.02 0.80 4.57
C GLY A 59 11.54 0.99 4.66
N LYS A 60 12.25 0.91 3.52
CA LYS A 60 13.69 1.22 3.47
C LYS A 60 13.95 2.71 3.68
N ALA A 61 13.16 3.59 3.07
CA ALA A 61 13.27 5.05 3.27
C ALA A 61 13.10 5.43 4.76
N ASP A 62 12.12 4.85 5.46
CA ASP A 62 11.89 5.10 6.89
C ASP A 62 12.99 4.51 7.79
N SER A 63 13.62 3.40 7.40
CA SER A 63 14.71 2.79 8.17
C SER A 63 16.05 3.55 8.07
N THR A 64 16.24 4.33 7.00
CA THR A 64 17.50 5.05 6.75
C THR A 64 17.59 6.36 7.55
N TYR A 65 16.48 6.82 8.16
CA TYR A 65 16.40 8.07 8.93
C TYR A 65 16.03 7.86 10.41
N LYS A 66 16.58 6.81 11.05
CA LYS A 66 16.63 6.76 12.51
C LYS A 66 18.01 7.20 12.97
N GLU A 67 18.30 8.50 12.82
CA GLU A 67 19.36 9.13 13.61
C GLU A 67 19.11 8.80 15.09
N SER A 68 20.14 8.28 15.76
CA SER A 68 20.09 7.99 17.19
C SER A 68 19.88 9.29 17.96
N LYS A 69 18.63 9.62 18.27
CA LYS A 69 18.30 10.82 19.04
C LYS A 69 18.85 10.66 20.46
N ILE A 70 19.71 11.59 20.86
CA ILE A 70 20.17 11.74 22.25
C ILE A 70 19.00 12.29 23.07
N PHE A 71 18.66 11.64 24.17
CA PHE A 71 17.65 12.10 25.12
C PHE A 71 18.18 12.06 26.55
N ILE A 72 17.62 12.87 27.44
CA ILE A 72 18.00 12.90 28.85
C ILE A 72 17.16 11.86 29.62
N ASN A 73 17.81 10.96 30.35
CA ASN A 73 17.14 9.94 31.16
C ASN A 73 16.60 10.51 32.50
N GLY A 74 15.92 9.69 33.30
CA GLY A 74 15.38 10.10 34.62
C GLY A 74 16.42 10.48 35.67
N PHE A 75 17.71 10.24 35.39
CA PHE A 75 18.85 10.61 36.23
C PHE A 75 19.57 11.87 35.72
N GLY A 76 19.10 12.49 34.62
CA GLY A 76 19.71 13.69 34.05
C GLY A 76 20.85 13.41 33.06
N GLU A 77 21.09 12.16 32.67
CA GLU A 77 22.20 11.80 31.76
C GLU A 77 21.74 11.71 30.30
N ALA A 78 22.57 12.22 29.39
CA ALA A 78 22.36 12.11 27.95
C ALA A 78 22.59 10.65 27.48
N THR A 79 21.52 10.01 27.00
CA THR A 79 21.48 8.60 26.58
C THR A 79 21.07 8.50 25.11
N THR A 80 21.70 7.60 24.35
CA THR A 80 21.45 7.36 22.90
C THR A 80 20.59 6.13 22.61
N ARG A 81 19.89 5.58 23.62
CA ARG A 81 19.15 4.32 23.47
C ARG A 81 18.00 4.47 22.47
N ASN A 82 17.79 3.44 21.65
CA ASN A 82 16.59 3.35 20.84
C ASN A 82 15.36 3.22 21.74
N ILE A 83 14.55 4.25 21.80
CA ILE A 83 13.28 4.21 22.52
C ILE A 83 12.28 3.47 21.65
N THR A 84 11.95 2.24 22.05
CA THR A 84 10.96 1.39 21.37
C THR A 84 9.51 1.68 21.82
N CYS A 85 9.32 2.56 22.79
CA CYS A 85 8.02 2.92 23.32
C CYS A 85 7.33 3.98 22.44
N ALA A 86 6.26 3.58 21.75
CA ALA A 86 5.42 4.47 20.96
C ALA A 86 4.84 5.66 21.76
N GLY A 87 4.70 5.53 23.08
CA GLY A 87 4.25 6.61 23.96
C GLY A 87 5.23 7.77 24.06
N TYR A 88 6.54 7.49 23.98
CA TYR A 88 7.57 8.52 24.11
C TYR A 88 7.57 9.48 22.92
N GLU A 89 7.49 8.95 21.69
CA GLU A 89 7.42 9.78 20.48
C GLU A 89 6.19 10.69 20.48
N ARG A 90 5.05 10.19 20.96
CA ARG A 90 3.81 10.98 21.09
C ARG A 90 3.98 12.12 22.09
N MET A 91 4.58 11.84 23.25
CA MET A 91 4.83 12.84 24.29
C MET A 91 5.87 13.89 23.82
N GLN A 92 6.93 13.48 23.11
CA GLN A 92 7.92 14.38 22.56
C GLN A 92 7.30 15.36 21.56
N LYS A 93 6.42 14.88 20.65
CA LYS A 93 5.69 15.74 19.71
C LYS A 93 4.79 16.75 20.42
N GLN A 94 4.15 16.36 21.52
CA GLN A 94 3.33 17.28 22.33
C GLN A 94 4.20 18.35 22.99
N ASN A 95 5.32 17.97 23.61
CA ASN A 95 6.24 18.92 24.23
C ASN A 95 6.83 19.90 23.20
N GLN A 96 7.22 19.41 22.03
CA GLN A 96 7.76 20.26 20.96
C GLN A 96 6.73 21.29 20.48
N LYS A 97 5.46 20.89 20.33
CA LYS A 97 4.37 21.82 20.00
C LYS A 97 4.16 22.86 21.10
N ALA A 98 4.22 22.46 22.36
CA ALA A 98 4.07 23.38 23.50
C ALA A 98 5.21 24.41 23.55
N ILE A 99 6.46 23.99 23.32
CA ILE A 99 7.62 24.89 23.26
C ILE A 99 7.49 25.89 22.11
N LEU A 100 7.12 25.43 20.91
CA LEU A 100 6.93 26.31 19.76
C LEU A 100 5.80 27.32 19.98
N SER A 101 4.71 26.90 20.62
CA SER A 101 3.59 27.78 21.00
C SER A 101 3.99 28.83 22.04
N PHE A 102 4.97 28.52 22.90
CA PHE A 102 5.44 29.44 23.94
C PHE A 102 6.45 30.47 23.39
N ILE A 103 7.26 30.09 22.41
CA ILE A 103 8.30 30.96 21.81
C ILE A 103 7.75 31.82 20.66
N GLY A 104 6.76 31.33 19.92
CA GLY A 104 6.19 32.00 18.75
C GLY A 104 4.81 32.63 18.95
N GLY A 105 4.38 32.80 20.21
CA GLY A 105 3.13 33.48 20.59
C GLY A 105 3.34 34.97 20.84
#